data_AF-A0A7K7BUU6-F1
#
_entry.id   AF-A0A7K7BUU6-F1
#
_cell.length_a   1.000
_cell.length_b   1.000
_cell.length_c   1.000
_cell.angle_alpha   90.00
_cell.angle_beta   90.00
_cell.angle_gamma   90.00
#
_symmetry.space_group_name_H-M   'P 1'
#
loop_
_entity.id
_entity.type
_entity.pdbx_description
1 polymer ?
#
loop_
_entity_poly.entity_id
_entity_poly.type
_entity_poly.pdbx_seq_one_letter_code
_entity_poly.pdbx_strand_id
1 'polypeptide(L)'
;MKAFTVLVLCCSFFSSRATPLALEFSDCDDPDVFKAVDAALKKYNEDRATGNQFALYVVMEAKRTAGPDPQFYVKYRILESTCAAEENKHWQHCHYKVSAEAKTGECTARVHMNDADKTTNVSQNCSIFSDVSKIKLTEAPCLGCFHHISSDGSEVSEILKQAIQKFNKRSDEPALFKLVEIKEAKRQVVAGWNYVIRYEIEETNCSKDQFPDLTAECKITSRG
;
A
#
# COMPACT_ATOMS: atom_id res chain seq x y z
N MET A 1 -45.34 -41.45 -69.95
CA MET A 1 -44.93 -41.62 -68.54
C MET A 1 -43.85 -40.59 -68.26
N LYS A 2 -44.12 -39.59 -67.40
CA LYS A 2 -43.20 -38.47 -67.11
C LYS A 2 -42.38 -38.81 -65.86
N ALA A 3 -41.06 -38.81 -65.97
CA ALA A 3 -40.16 -39.00 -64.83
C ALA A 3 -39.96 -37.66 -64.11
N PHE A 4 -40.24 -37.61 -62.81
CA PHE A 4 -39.91 -36.48 -61.95
C PHE A 4 -38.57 -36.76 -61.27
N THR A 5 -37.55 -35.98 -61.61
CA THR A 5 -36.25 -36.00 -60.95
C THR A 5 -36.29 -35.03 -59.78
N VAL A 6 -36.21 -35.55 -58.54
CA VAL A 6 -36.14 -34.73 -57.32
C VAL A 6 -34.67 -34.44 -57.02
N LEU A 7 -34.28 -33.16 -57.11
CA LEU A 7 -32.94 -32.71 -56.74
C LEU A 7 -32.93 -32.38 -55.24
N VAL A 8 -32.30 -33.24 -54.43
CA VAL A 8 -32.11 -32.99 -52.99
C VAL A 8 -30.86 -32.12 -52.81
N LEU A 9 -31.06 -30.82 -52.56
CA LEU A 9 -29.98 -29.94 -52.11
C LEU A 9 -29.64 -30.29 -50.66
N CYS A 10 -28.54 -31.02 -50.47
CA CYS A 10 -27.95 -31.26 -49.16
C CYS A 10 -27.27 -29.96 -48.70
N CYS A 11 -28.00 -29.10 -47.98
CA CYS A 11 -27.39 -28.00 -47.24
C CYS A 11 -26.54 -28.59 -46.12
N SER A 12 -25.25 -28.79 -46.39
CA SER A 12 -24.24 -29.02 -45.36
C SER A 12 -24.23 -27.81 -44.43
N PHE A 13 -24.93 -27.92 -43.31
CA PHE A 13 -24.81 -27.01 -42.18
C PHE A 13 -23.38 -27.08 -41.68
N PHE A 14 -22.50 -26.23 -42.23
CA PHE A 14 -21.25 -25.89 -41.57
C PHE A 14 -21.61 -25.13 -40.30
N SER A 15 -21.79 -25.86 -39.20
CA SER A 15 -21.89 -25.28 -37.87
C SER A 15 -20.54 -24.67 -37.52
N SER A 16 -20.28 -23.44 -37.93
CA SER A 16 -19.15 -22.66 -37.42
C SER A 16 -19.37 -22.43 -35.93
N ARG A 17 -18.77 -23.27 -35.08
CA ARG A 17 -18.68 -23.00 -33.65
C ARG A 17 -17.68 -21.86 -33.46
N ALA A 18 -18.17 -20.69 -33.05
CA ALA A 18 -17.30 -19.64 -32.52
C ALA A 18 -16.56 -20.21 -31.30
N THR A 19 -15.23 -20.22 -31.35
CA THR A 19 -14.42 -20.62 -30.19
C THR A 19 -14.31 -19.39 -29.30
N PRO A 20 -14.77 -19.43 -28.03
CA PRO A 20 -14.66 -18.26 -27.16
C PRO A 20 -13.19 -17.91 -26.96
N LEU A 21 -12.87 -16.61 -27.01
CA LEU A 21 -11.53 -16.11 -26.79
C LEU A 21 -11.03 -16.55 -25.41
N ALA A 22 -9.78 -17.00 -25.35
CA ALA A 22 -9.14 -17.36 -24.10
C ALA A 22 -8.91 -16.13 -23.23
N LEU A 23 -9.04 -16.32 -21.92
CA LEU A 23 -8.89 -15.28 -20.92
C LEU A 23 -7.48 -15.39 -20.33
N GLU A 24 -6.64 -14.39 -20.60
CA GLU A 24 -5.22 -14.38 -20.22
C GLU A 24 -4.99 -13.48 -19.00
N PHE A 25 -4.01 -13.81 -18.17
CA PHE A 25 -3.66 -12.96 -17.03
C PHE A 25 -3.21 -11.58 -17.48
N SER A 26 -3.68 -10.56 -16.76
CA SER A 26 -3.31 -9.17 -16.94
C SER A 26 -2.71 -8.64 -15.64
N ASP A 27 -1.87 -7.61 -15.77
CA ASP A 27 -1.38 -6.87 -14.60
C ASP A 27 -2.57 -6.21 -13.87
N CYS A 28 -2.61 -6.31 -12.54
CA CYS A 28 -3.63 -5.68 -11.72
C CYS A 28 -3.52 -4.16 -11.71
N ASP A 29 -2.32 -3.63 -11.94
CA ASP A 29 -2.03 -2.20 -12.01
C ASP A 29 -2.20 -1.63 -13.44
N ASP A 30 -2.63 -2.46 -14.40
CA ASP A 30 -2.92 -2.04 -15.76
C ASP A 30 -4.06 -0.98 -15.77
N PRO A 31 -3.87 0.18 -16.41
CA PRO A 31 -4.88 1.22 -16.48
C PRO A 31 -6.23 0.78 -17.06
N ASP A 32 -6.25 -0.18 -18.00
CA ASP A 32 -7.49 -0.70 -18.58
C ASP A 32 -8.19 -1.67 -17.62
N VAL A 33 -7.43 -2.41 -16.82
CA VAL A 33 -7.99 -3.19 -15.69
C VAL A 33 -8.64 -2.24 -14.67
N PHE A 34 -7.98 -1.12 -14.35
CA PHE A 34 -8.56 -0.12 -13.46
C PHE A 34 -9.86 0.47 -14.01
N LYS A 35 -9.91 0.82 -15.31
CA LYS A 35 -11.17 1.27 -15.95
C LYS A 35 -12.28 0.22 -15.83
N ALA A 36 -11.96 -1.06 -16.03
CA ALA A 36 -12.92 -2.15 -15.90
C ALA A 36 -13.49 -2.24 -14.47
N VAL A 37 -12.62 -2.18 -13.47
CA VAL A 37 -13.01 -2.17 -12.04
C VAL A 37 -13.82 -0.92 -11.70
N ASP A 38 -13.42 0.23 -12.23
CA ASP A 38 -14.12 1.50 -12.02
C ASP A 38 -15.56 1.44 -12.54
N ALA A 39 -15.76 0.97 -13.78
CA ALA A 39 -17.08 0.80 -14.35
C ALA A 39 -17.94 -0.21 -13.57
N ALA A 40 -17.34 -1.31 -13.11
CA ALA A 40 -18.02 -2.32 -12.32
C ALA A 40 -18.48 -1.77 -10.96
N LEU A 41 -17.56 -1.11 -10.23
CA LEU A 41 -17.84 -0.52 -8.92
C LEU A 41 -18.82 0.65 -9.01
N LYS A 42 -18.70 1.50 -10.03
CA LYS A 42 -19.66 2.58 -10.28
C LYS A 42 -21.07 2.01 -10.44
N LYS A 43 -21.25 1.02 -11.32
CA LYS A 43 -22.53 0.33 -11.49
C LYS A 43 -23.01 -0.31 -10.19
N TYR A 44 -22.11 -0.94 -9.42
CA TYR A 44 -22.46 -1.53 -8.12
C TYR A 44 -23.05 -0.51 -7.15
N ASN A 45 -22.45 0.68 -7.08
CA ASN A 45 -22.91 1.75 -6.20
C ASN A 45 -24.21 2.39 -6.71
N GLU A 46 -24.38 2.54 -8.03
CA GLU A 46 -25.61 3.04 -8.64
C GLU A 46 -26.81 2.10 -8.43
N ASP A 47 -26.58 0.78 -8.44
CA ASP A 47 -27.63 -0.23 -8.20
C ASP A 47 -28.07 -0.27 -6.72
N ARG A 48 -27.38 0.43 -5.80
CA ARG A 48 -27.72 0.46 -4.38
C ARG A 48 -28.64 1.62 -4.06
N ALA A 49 -29.82 1.31 -3.53
CA ALA A 49 -30.80 2.30 -3.13
C ALA A 49 -30.51 2.98 -1.78
N THR A 50 -29.74 2.34 -0.88
CA THR A 50 -29.50 2.85 0.49
C THR A 50 -28.12 2.48 1.04
N GLY A 51 -27.68 3.25 2.03
CA GLY A 51 -26.42 3.06 2.76
C GLY A 51 -25.26 3.83 2.15
N ASN A 52 -24.03 3.52 2.56
CA ASN A 52 -22.86 4.17 2.00
C ASN A 52 -22.39 3.51 0.70
N GLN A 53 -21.76 4.30 -0.17
CA GLN A 53 -21.00 3.83 -1.31
C GLN A 53 -19.80 3.00 -0.86
N PHE A 54 -19.33 2.14 -1.74
CA PHE A 54 -18.08 1.42 -1.59
C PHE A 54 -16.99 2.01 -2.48
N ALA A 55 -15.76 2.01 -1.98
CA ALA A 55 -14.55 2.41 -2.71
C ALA A 55 -13.62 1.21 -2.91
N LEU A 56 -12.87 1.20 -4.01
CA LEU A 56 -11.93 0.13 -4.34
C LEU A 56 -10.78 0.08 -3.33
N TYR A 57 -10.52 -1.08 -2.72
CA TYR A 57 -9.37 -1.28 -1.84
C TYR A 57 -8.18 -1.90 -2.57
N VAL A 58 -8.39 -3.00 -3.29
CA VAL A 58 -7.32 -3.68 -4.05
C VAL A 58 -7.90 -4.58 -5.14
N VAL A 59 -7.20 -4.67 -6.27
CA VAL A 59 -7.46 -5.68 -7.31
C VAL A 59 -6.62 -6.92 -7.01
N MET A 60 -7.27 -8.06 -6.83
CA MET A 60 -6.61 -9.32 -6.44
C MET A 60 -6.24 -10.17 -7.65
N GLU A 61 -7.01 -10.09 -8.73
CA GLU A 61 -6.80 -10.85 -9.94
C GLU A 61 -7.42 -10.10 -11.13
N ALA A 62 -6.69 -10.06 -12.24
CA ALA A 62 -7.18 -9.52 -13.50
C ALA A 62 -6.83 -10.45 -14.65
N LYS A 63 -7.80 -10.64 -15.54
CA LYS A 63 -7.63 -11.36 -16.80
C LYS A 63 -8.38 -10.65 -17.92
N ARG A 64 -7.89 -10.75 -19.15
CA ARG A 64 -8.51 -10.15 -20.34
C ARG A 64 -8.49 -11.08 -21.54
N THR A 65 -9.45 -10.96 -22.44
CA THR A 65 -9.37 -11.61 -23.75
C THR A 65 -8.42 -10.85 -24.68
N ALA A 66 -7.72 -11.56 -25.56
CA ALA A 66 -6.93 -10.94 -26.62
C ALA A 66 -7.83 -10.33 -27.70
N GLY A 67 -7.48 -9.15 -28.21
CA GLY A 67 -8.19 -8.49 -29.32
C GLY A 67 -8.50 -7.01 -29.07
N PRO A 68 -9.10 -6.33 -30.06
CA PRO A 68 -9.41 -4.90 -30.00
C PRO A 68 -10.62 -4.57 -29.09
N ASP A 69 -11.42 -5.57 -28.72
CA ASP A 69 -12.60 -5.42 -27.86
C ASP A 69 -12.49 -6.40 -26.67
N PRO A 70 -11.63 -6.08 -25.68
CA PRO A 70 -11.31 -7.00 -24.60
C PRO A 70 -12.47 -7.15 -23.61
N GLN A 71 -12.75 -8.39 -23.24
CA GLN A 71 -13.55 -8.72 -22.08
C GLN A 71 -12.63 -8.92 -20.87
N PHE A 72 -12.88 -8.17 -19.81
CA PHE A 72 -12.16 -8.27 -18.55
C PHE A 72 -12.89 -9.20 -17.57
N TYR A 73 -12.11 -9.96 -16.83
CA TYR A 73 -12.51 -10.63 -15.60
C TYR A 73 -11.64 -10.09 -14.48
N VAL A 74 -12.28 -9.50 -13.48
CA VAL A 74 -11.59 -8.88 -12.36
C VAL A 74 -12.14 -9.39 -11.05
N LYS A 75 -11.24 -9.69 -10.11
CA LYS A 75 -11.56 -10.00 -8.72
C LYS A 75 -10.95 -8.91 -7.86
N TYR A 76 -11.77 -8.21 -7.08
CA TYR A 76 -11.32 -7.03 -6.33
C TYR A 76 -12.04 -6.93 -4.98
N ARG A 77 -11.43 -6.21 -4.06
CA ARG A 77 -11.98 -5.90 -2.74
C ARG A 77 -12.43 -4.45 -2.68
N ILE A 78 -13.52 -4.23 -1.96
CA ILE A 78 -14.12 -2.91 -1.75
C ILE A 78 -14.31 -2.65 -0.27
N LEU A 79 -14.22 -1.38 0.14
CA LEU A 79 -14.46 -0.94 1.50
C LEU A 79 -15.58 0.09 1.54
N GLU A 80 -16.40 0.03 2.58
CA GLU A 80 -17.42 1.02 2.84
C GLU A 80 -16.76 2.41 3.01
N SER A 81 -17.29 3.38 2.29
CA SER A 81 -16.83 4.76 2.32
C SER A 81 -17.72 5.62 3.21
N THR A 82 -17.37 6.89 3.34
CA THR A 82 -18.17 7.89 4.05
C THR A 82 -19.23 8.55 3.18
N CYS A 83 -19.23 8.33 1.86
CA CYS A 83 -20.21 8.91 0.95
C CYS A 83 -21.50 8.10 0.99
N ALA A 84 -22.66 8.74 1.08
CA ALA A 84 -23.94 8.07 0.94
C ALA A 84 -24.19 7.63 -0.51
N ALA A 85 -24.95 6.54 -0.71
CA ALA A 85 -25.26 6.00 -2.04
C ALA A 85 -26.02 7.01 -2.90
N GLU A 86 -26.88 7.81 -2.28
CA GLU A 86 -27.64 8.89 -2.90
C GLU A 86 -26.80 10.14 -3.25
N GLU A 87 -25.57 10.26 -2.74
CA GLU A 87 -24.68 11.33 -3.16
C GLU A 87 -24.22 11.09 -4.61
N ASN A 88 -24.41 12.09 -5.48
CA ASN A 88 -23.88 12.08 -6.85
C ASN A 88 -22.36 12.36 -6.85
N LYS A 89 -21.62 11.56 -6.10
CA LYS A 89 -20.17 11.66 -5.93
C LYS A 89 -19.53 10.36 -6.38
N HIS A 90 -18.40 10.49 -7.07
CA HIS A 90 -17.63 9.34 -7.53
C HIS A 90 -16.85 8.73 -6.36
N TRP A 91 -16.82 7.40 -6.27
CA TRP A 91 -16.21 6.67 -5.15
C TRP A 91 -14.74 7.03 -4.90
N GLN A 92 -13.99 7.43 -5.95
CA GLN A 92 -12.58 7.86 -5.86
C GLN A 92 -12.39 9.11 -4.99
N HIS A 93 -13.43 9.91 -4.81
CA HIS A 93 -13.39 11.12 -3.99
C HIS A 93 -13.93 10.88 -2.57
N CYS A 94 -14.24 9.62 -2.23
CA CYS A 94 -14.82 9.24 -0.95
C CYS A 94 -13.72 8.73 -0.01
N HIS A 95 -13.78 9.16 1.24
CA HIS A 95 -12.88 8.63 2.27
C HIS A 95 -13.37 7.25 2.72
N TYR A 96 -12.44 6.36 3.04
CA TYR A 96 -12.79 5.09 3.67
C TYR A 96 -13.38 5.32 5.06
N LYS A 97 -14.37 4.52 5.43
CA LYS A 97 -14.94 4.51 6.77
C LYS A 97 -13.98 3.75 7.70
N VAL A 98 -13.50 4.43 8.74
CA VAL A 98 -12.48 3.91 9.68
C VAL A 98 -13.08 3.06 10.82
N SER A 99 -14.42 2.97 10.91
CA SER A 99 -15.09 2.23 12.00
C SER A 99 -14.79 0.73 11.97
N ALA A 100 -14.68 0.10 13.16
CA ALA A 100 -14.66 -1.36 13.30
C ALA A 100 -15.91 -2.05 12.74
N GLU A 101 -16.98 -1.28 12.51
CA GLU A 101 -18.24 -1.71 11.91
C GLU A 101 -18.28 -1.46 10.38
N ALA A 102 -17.19 -0.97 9.78
CA ALA A 102 -17.13 -0.71 8.34
C ALA A 102 -17.28 -2.02 7.54
N LYS A 103 -18.12 -2.00 6.51
CA LYS A 103 -18.32 -3.19 5.68
C LYS A 103 -17.19 -3.33 4.66
N THR A 104 -16.79 -4.57 4.42
CA THR A 104 -15.87 -4.96 3.34
C THR A 104 -16.62 -5.79 2.31
N GLY A 105 -16.25 -5.73 1.04
CA GLY A 105 -16.78 -6.61 0.01
C GLY A 105 -15.68 -7.30 -0.79
N GLU A 106 -15.94 -8.53 -1.23
CA GLU A 106 -15.19 -9.17 -2.32
C GLU A 106 -16.09 -9.29 -3.54
N CYS A 107 -15.64 -8.70 -4.65
CA CYS A 107 -16.37 -8.65 -5.89
C CYS A 107 -15.64 -9.44 -6.98
N THR A 108 -16.43 -10.08 -7.84
CA THR A 108 -15.97 -10.65 -9.10
C THR A 108 -16.83 -10.07 -10.20
N ALA A 109 -16.21 -9.44 -11.19
CA ALA A 109 -16.90 -8.81 -12.31
C ALA A 109 -16.36 -9.31 -13.65
N ARG A 110 -17.28 -9.44 -14.61
CA ARG A 110 -17.00 -9.55 -16.03
C ARG A 110 -17.44 -8.24 -16.69
N VAL A 111 -16.50 -7.57 -17.32
CA VAL A 111 -16.70 -6.23 -17.90
C VAL A 111 -16.32 -6.29 -19.36
N HIS A 112 -17.26 -5.92 -20.22
CA HIS A 112 -17.02 -5.79 -21.65
C HIS A 112 -17.13 -4.31 -22.00
N MET A 113 -16.06 -3.77 -22.58
CA MET A 113 -15.88 -2.35 -22.87
C MET A 113 -15.77 -2.17 -24.38
N ASN A 114 -16.84 -1.69 -25.00
CA ASN A 114 -16.83 -1.37 -26.41
C ASN A 114 -16.57 0.13 -26.57
N ASP A 115 -15.33 0.47 -26.95
CA ASP A 115 -14.88 1.85 -27.14
C ASP A 115 -15.56 2.55 -28.32
N ALA A 116 -15.97 1.81 -29.35
CA ALA A 116 -16.62 2.37 -30.54
C ALA A 116 -18.03 2.88 -30.22
N ASP A 117 -18.79 2.09 -29.45
CA ASP A 117 -20.18 2.42 -29.09
C ASP A 117 -20.29 3.10 -27.72
N LYS A 118 -19.16 3.28 -26.99
CA LYS A 118 -19.10 3.74 -25.60
C LYS A 118 -20.05 2.99 -24.67
N THR A 119 -20.26 1.70 -24.95
CA THR A 119 -21.14 0.86 -24.16
C THR A 119 -20.31 -0.04 -23.24
N THR A 120 -20.70 -0.08 -21.97
CA THR A 120 -20.05 -0.93 -20.97
C THR A 120 -21.06 -1.92 -20.41
N ASN A 121 -20.83 -3.19 -20.66
CA ASN A 121 -21.65 -4.27 -20.13
C ASN A 121 -20.93 -4.90 -18.93
N VAL A 122 -21.51 -4.70 -17.75
CA VAL A 122 -21.01 -5.24 -16.48
C VAL A 122 -21.95 -6.33 -15.97
N SER A 123 -21.39 -7.51 -15.73
CA SER A 123 -22.00 -8.58 -14.95
C SER A 123 -21.11 -8.85 -13.74
N GLN A 124 -21.64 -8.71 -12.53
CA GLN A 124 -20.83 -8.82 -11.32
C GLN A 124 -21.59 -9.47 -10.17
N ASN A 125 -20.82 -10.00 -9.22
CA ASN A 125 -21.31 -10.47 -7.95
C ASN A 125 -20.38 -9.99 -6.84
N CYS A 126 -20.94 -9.41 -5.77
CA CYS A 126 -20.20 -8.90 -4.63
C CYS A 126 -20.74 -9.54 -3.34
N SER A 127 -19.84 -10.15 -2.57
CA SER A 127 -20.15 -10.67 -1.23
C SER A 127 -19.71 -9.63 -0.19
N ILE A 128 -20.64 -9.13 0.61
CA ILE A 128 -20.37 -8.11 1.64
C ILE A 128 -20.25 -8.76 3.02
N PHE A 129 -19.22 -8.38 3.77
CA PHE A 129 -18.88 -8.88 5.09
C PHE A 129 -18.77 -7.69 6.07
N SER A 130 -19.31 -7.84 7.28
CA SER A 130 -19.23 -6.81 8.34
C SER A 130 -18.04 -7.01 9.27
N ASP A 131 -17.21 -8.02 9.03
CA ASP A 131 -16.15 -8.43 9.93
C ASP A 131 -14.78 -7.88 9.47
N VAL A 132 -14.44 -6.70 9.99
CA VAL A 132 -13.14 -6.03 9.75
C VAL A 132 -12.00 -6.73 10.50
N SER A 133 -12.27 -7.76 11.32
CA SER A 133 -11.22 -8.49 12.06
C SER A 133 -10.13 -9.11 11.18
N LYS A 134 -10.38 -9.23 9.86
CA LYS A 134 -9.40 -9.70 8.87
C LYS A 134 -8.60 -8.60 8.18
N ILE A 135 -8.97 -7.34 8.34
CA ILE A 135 -8.19 -6.19 7.86
C ILE A 135 -7.54 -5.56 9.08
N LYS A 136 -6.41 -6.15 9.52
CA LYS A 136 -5.44 -5.31 10.20
C LYS A 136 -5.00 -4.29 9.16
N LEU A 137 -5.49 -3.06 9.27
CA LEU A 137 -4.79 -1.92 8.70
C LEU A 137 -3.45 -1.86 9.44
N THR A 138 -2.51 -2.70 9.04
CA THR A 138 -1.12 -2.52 9.40
C THR A 138 -0.73 -1.23 8.72
N GLU A 139 -0.79 -0.13 9.48
CA GLU A 139 -0.11 1.09 9.11
C GLU A 139 1.31 0.66 8.75
N ALA A 140 1.63 0.71 7.46
CA ALA A 140 2.99 0.47 7.02
C ALA A 140 3.83 1.57 7.65
N PRO A 141 4.85 1.24 8.47
CA PRO A 141 5.64 2.26 9.13
C PRO A 141 6.26 3.16 8.05
N CYS A 142 6.01 4.46 8.13
CA CYS A 142 6.58 5.46 7.22
C CYS A 142 8.11 5.46 7.37
N LEU A 143 8.84 4.68 6.58
CA LEU A 143 10.29 4.53 6.76
C LEU A 143 11.07 5.85 6.63
N GLY A 144 10.52 6.84 5.91
CA GLY A 144 11.09 8.18 5.77
C GLY A 144 10.81 9.13 6.95
N CYS A 145 9.95 8.74 7.88
CA CYS A 145 9.66 9.49 9.10
C CYS A 145 10.62 9.07 10.22
N PHE A 146 10.82 9.94 11.22
CA PHE A 146 11.58 9.55 12.41
C PHE A 146 10.82 8.54 13.26
N HIS A 147 11.47 7.41 13.53
CA HIS A 147 11.00 6.39 14.46
C HIS A 147 11.92 6.32 15.65
N HIS A 148 11.32 6.12 16.83
CA HIS A 148 12.09 5.79 18.02
C HIS A 148 12.83 4.48 17.83
N ILE A 149 14.11 4.47 18.20
CA ILE A 149 14.94 3.27 18.26
C ILE A 149 15.41 3.05 19.69
N SER A 150 15.87 1.84 20.00
CA SER A 150 16.44 1.56 21.31
C SER A 150 17.69 2.39 21.57
N SER A 151 17.71 3.12 22.68
CA SER A 151 18.89 3.86 23.16
C SER A 151 20.08 2.93 23.46
N ASP A 152 19.81 1.68 23.84
CA ASP A 152 20.82 0.67 24.17
C ASP A 152 21.34 -0.09 22.93
N GLY A 153 20.95 0.34 21.72
CA GLY A 153 21.40 -0.25 20.48
C GLY A 153 22.91 -0.07 20.28
N SER A 154 23.58 -1.11 19.76
CA SER A 154 25.01 -1.06 19.42
C SER A 154 25.33 0.10 18.46
N GLU A 155 24.44 0.36 17.50
CA GLU A 155 24.54 1.45 16.55
C GLU A 155 24.54 2.84 17.22
N VAL A 156 23.61 3.08 18.15
CA VAL A 156 23.53 4.35 18.92
C VAL A 156 24.79 4.53 19.75
N SER A 157 25.26 3.46 20.38
CA SER A 157 26.47 3.47 21.21
C SER A 157 27.73 3.82 20.39
N GLU A 158 27.86 3.28 19.18
CA GLU A 158 29.00 3.57 18.29
C GLU A 158 28.98 5.02 17.79
N ILE A 159 27.82 5.52 17.39
CA ILE A 159 27.64 6.92 16.96
C ILE A 159 28.01 7.88 18.10
N LEU A 160 27.51 7.63 19.31
CA LEU A 160 27.80 8.46 20.47
C LEU A 160 29.27 8.42 20.86
N LYS A 161 29.91 7.25 20.80
CA LYS A 161 31.36 7.14 21.04
C LYS A 161 32.13 8.07 20.10
N GLN A 162 31.85 8.02 18.80
CA GLN A 162 32.51 8.88 17.81
C GLN A 162 32.17 10.38 18.03
N ALA A 163 30.91 10.69 18.35
CA ALA A 163 30.46 12.06 18.60
C ALA A 163 31.16 12.68 19.82
N ILE A 164 31.24 11.94 20.93
CA ILE A 164 31.90 12.39 22.17
C ILE A 164 33.41 12.49 22.00
N GLN A 165 34.04 11.53 21.33
CA GLN A 165 35.47 11.62 20.97
C GLN A 165 35.75 12.86 20.11
N LYS A 166 34.89 13.16 19.14
CA LYS A 166 35.01 14.36 18.30
C LYS A 166 34.80 15.63 19.12
N PHE A 167 33.83 15.65 20.04
CA PHE A 167 33.61 16.77 20.96
C PHE A 167 34.85 17.02 21.82
N ASN A 168 35.36 16.00 22.52
CA ASN A 168 36.56 16.12 23.36
C ASN A 168 37.80 16.58 22.58
N LYS A 169 37.95 16.19 21.32
CA LYS A 169 39.08 16.64 20.50
C LYS A 169 38.96 18.07 19.98
N ARG A 170 37.74 18.61 19.86
CA ARG A 170 37.48 19.87 19.14
C ARG A 170 36.91 20.99 20.00
N SER A 171 36.38 20.67 21.19
CA SER A 171 35.91 21.70 22.12
C SER A 171 37.09 22.42 22.76
N ASP A 172 36.87 23.66 23.19
CA ASP A 172 37.86 24.47 23.91
C ASP A 172 37.91 24.15 25.42
N GLU A 173 37.08 23.21 25.88
CA GLU A 173 37.06 22.78 27.29
C GLU A 173 38.38 22.13 27.69
N PRO A 174 38.95 22.41 28.88
CA PRO A 174 40.23 21.82 29.30
C PRO A 174 40.09 20.35 29.75
N ALA A 175 38.88 19.95 30.14
CA ALA A 175 38.57 18.62 30.62
C ALA A 175 37.95 17.73 29.53
N LEU A 176 38.04 16.41 29.72
CA LEU A 176 37.34 15.42 28.92
C LEU A 176 35.94 15.19 29.47
N PHE A 177 34.97 15.03 28.57
CA PHE A 177 33.57 14.78 28.89
C PHE A 177 33.18 13.35 28.56
N LYS A 178 32.29 12.76 29.36
CA LYS A 178 31.82 11.38 29.21
C LYS A 178 30.29 11.34 29.16
N LEU A 179 29.75 10.37 28.43
CA LEU A 179 28.31 10.09 28.37
C LEU A 179 27.75 9.78 29.77
N VAL A 180 26.63 10.40 30.11
CA VAL A 180 25.83 10.12 31.30
C VAL A 180 24.59 9.33 30.91
N GLU A 181 23.77 9.91 30.05
CA GLU A 181 22.45 9.37 29.71
C GLU A 181 22.09 9.66 28.26
N ILE A 182 21.35 8.73 27.64
CA ILE A 182 20.71 8.90 26.34
C ILE A 182 19.22 9.16 26.58
N LYS A 183 18.78 10.39 26.33
CA LYS A 183 17.39 10.83 26.55
C LYS A 183 16.46 10.38 25.44
N GLU A 184 16.95 10.33 24.21
CA GLU A 184 16.16 9.97 23.04
C GLU A 184 17.06 9.50 21.89
N ALA A 185 16.64 8.46 21.17
CA ALA A 185 17.23 8.06 19.91
C ALA A 185 16.14 7.83 18.85
N LYS A 186 16.32 8.47 17.70
CA LYS A 186 15.42 8.40 16.55
C LYS A 186 16.20 8.12 15.27
N ARG A 187 15.58 7.38 14.35
CA ARG A 187 16.15 7.06 13.03
C ARG A 187 15.12 7.23 11.93
N GLN A 188 15.57 7.67 10.76
CA GLN A 188 14.78 7.70 9.52
C GLN A 188 15.61 7.23 8.33
N VAL A 189 14.94 6.76 7.27
CA VAL A 189 15.54 6.46 5.96
C VAL A 189 15.53 7.72 5.09
N VAL A 190 16.69 8.07 4.53
CA VAL A 190 16.90 9.11 3.51
C VAL A 190 17.78 8.53 2.39
N ALA A 191 18.83 9.22 1.92
CA ALA A 191 19.93 8.64 1.15
C ALA A 191 20.90 7.87 2.07
N GLY A 192 20.38 6.88 2.80
CA GLY A 192 21.05 6.21 3.92
C GLY A 192 20.26 6.37 5.22
N TRP A 193 20.93 6.22 6.36
CA TRP A 193 20.30 6.39 7.68
C TRP A 193 20.60 7.77 8.25
N ASN A 194 19.57 8.45 8.76
CA ASN A 194 19.72 9.69 9.51
C ASN A 194 19.31 9.46 10.97
N TYR A 195 20.17 9.84 11.91
CA TYR A 195 19.98 9.65 13.35
C TYR A 195 19.80 11.00 14.05
N VAL A 196 18.82 11.06 14.96
CA VAL A 196 18.68 12.16 15.92
C VAL A 196 18.79 11.56 17.30
N ILE A 197 19.87 11.88 18.01
CA ILE A 197 20.16 11.35 19.34
C ILE A 197 20.29 12.54 20.29
N ARG A 198 19.50 12.54 21.37
CA ARG A 198 19.60 13.51 22.46
C ARG A 198 20.23 12.80 23.65
N TYR A 199 21.32 13.38 24.14
CA TYR A 199 22.14 12.76 25.18
C TYR A 199 22.76 13.83 26.08
N GLU A 200 23.22 13.39 27.24
CA GLU A 200 23.86 14.21 28.25
C GLU A 200 25.30 13.74 28.45
N ILE A 201 26.22 14.71 28.51
CA ILE A 201 27.63 14.50 28.82
C ILE A 201 28.02 15.35 30.01
N GLU A 202 28.90 14.81 30.86
CA GLU A 202 29.44 15.51 32.02
C GLU A 202 30.96 15.50 32.03
N GLU A 203 31.51 16.52 32.68
CA GLU A 203 32.94 16.70 32.87
C GLU A 203 33.53 15.54 33.70
N THR A 204 34.74 15.14 33.35
CA THR A 204 35.49 14.12 34.07
C THR A 204 36.71 14.71 34.76
N ASN A 205 37.30 13.93 35.67
CA ASN A 205 38.57 14.27 36.32
C ASN A 205 39.80 14.23 35.37
N CYS A 206 39.63 13.90 34.08
CA CYS A 206 40.71 13.86 33.11
C CYS A 206 40.84 15.18 32.35
N SER A 207 42.04 15.75 32.31
CA SER A 207 42.38 16.90 31.46
C SER A 207 42.92 16.45 30.10
N LYS A 208 42.66 17.24 29.05
CA LYS A 208 43.17 17.02 27.69
C LYS A 208 44.71 17.06 27.59
N ASP A 209 45.37 17.79 28.48
CA ASP A 209 46.84 17.89 28.50
C ASP A 209 47.50 16.60 28.98
N GLN A 210 46.82 15.86 29.86
CA GLN A 210 47.31 14.62 30.46
C GLN A 210 46.79 13.39 29.71
N PHE A 211 45.56 13.47 29.18
CA PHE A 211 44.87 12.36 28.54
C PHE A 211 44.47 12.72 27.11
N PRO A 212 45.00 12.04 26.08
CA PRO A 212 44.66 12.32 24.69
C PRO A 212 43.23 11.87 24.30
N ASP A 213 42.63 10.96 25.07
CA ASP A 213 41.24 10.51 24.91
C ASP A 213 40.71 9.93 26.24
N LEU A 214 39.42 9.63 26.30
CA LEU A 214 38.78 8.99 27.45
C LEU A 214 39.38 7.61 27.73
N THR A 215 39.78 7.39 28.97
CA THR A 215 40.25 6.10 29.49
C THR A 215 39.30 5.57 30.57
N ALA A 216 39.55 4.34 31.04
CA ALA A 216 38.78 3.76 32.15
C ALA A 216 38.93 4.54 33.48
N GLU A 217 40.00 5.32 33.60
CA GLU A 217 40.32 6.14 34.77
C GLU A 217 39.53 7.44 34.82
N CYS A 218 39.03 7.92 33.67
CA CYS A 218 38.20 9.12 33.57
C CYS A 218 36.81 8.86 34.19
N LYS A 219 36.63 9.39 35.40
CA LYS A 219 35.39 9.37 36.17
C LYS A 219 34.72 10.73 36.09
N ILE A 220 33.40 10.71 35.97
CA ILE A 220 32.59 11.92 36.06
C ILE A 220 32.86 12.57 37.42
N THR A 221 33.17 13.85 37.41
CA THR A 221 33.26 14.65 38.63
C THR A 221 31.84 14.98 39.05
N SER A 222 31.37 14.36 40.14
CA SER A 222 30.05 14.67 40.70
C SER A 222 29.97 16.16 40.99
N ARG A 223 29.00 16.86 40.38
CA ARG A 223 28.53 18.14 40.90
C ARG A 223 27.95 17.84 42.29
N GLY A 224 28.54 18.44 43.33
CA GLY A 224 27.94 18.46 44.66
C GLY A 224 26.56 19.10 44.64
#